data_AF-A0A1S4EPW0-F1
#
_entry.id   AF-A0A1S4EPW0-F1
#
_cell.length_a   1.000
_cell.length_b   1.000
_cell.length_c   1.000
_cell.angle_alpha   90.00
_cell.angle_beta   90.00
_cell.angle_gamma   90.00
#
_symmetry.space_group_name_H-M   'P 1'
#
loop_
_entity.id
_entity.type
_entity.pdbx_description
1 polymer ?
#
loop_
_entity_poly.entity_id
_entity_poly.type
_entity_poly.pdbx_seq_one_letter_code
_entity_poly.pdbx_strand_id
1 'polypeptide(L)'
;MSVKFSKLDIHQVDKLLEEVSQYCRLCLVNKGKVDIQNDEMVAKFFKLNIELVSSYKLPKTICKVCESIINTFYEHKETFDKNQWTLFKMMQTLQMKKEALLIKTNGHSSK
;
A
#
# COMPACT_ATOMS: atom_id res chain seq x y z
N MET A 1 -22.00 -1.36 16.11
CA MET A 1 -23.16 -0.46 16.14
C MET A 1 -24.25 -1.07 15.27
N SER A 2 -25.40 -1.45 15.83
CA SER A 2 -26.53 -1.98 15.05
C SER A 2 -27.62 -0.92 14.99
N VAL A 3 -27.84 -0.36 13.80
CA VAL A 3 -28.93 0.60 13.53
C VAL A 3 -30.17 -0.20 13.12
N LYS A 4 -31.30 -0.01 13.80
CA LYS A 4 -32.59 -0.59 13.38
C LYS A 4 -33.19 0.30 12.29
N PHE A 5 -33.13 -0.13 11.04
CA PHE A 5 -33.56 0.65 9.87
C PHE A 5 -35.08 0.76 9.66
N SER A 6 -35.89 0.07 10.47
CA SER A 6 -37.32 -0.14 10.21
C SER A 6 -38.25 1.08 10.41
N LYS A 7 -37.71 2.30 10.63
CA LYS A 7 -38.50 3.53 10.87
C LYS A 7 -37.84 4.83 10.36
N LEU A 8 -36.81 4.75 9.51
CA LEU A 8 -36.13 5.97 9.02
C LEU A 8 -36.90 6.57 7.84
N ASP A 9 -37.17 7.88 7.89
CA ASP A 9 -37.61 8.63 6.72
C ASP A 9 -36.42 9.00 5.81
N ILE A 10 -36.71 9.51 4.59
CA ILE A 10 -35.68 9.83 3.60
C ILE A 10 -34.68 10.88 4.09
N HIS A 11 -35.13 11.89 4.84
CA HIS A 11 -34.25 12.94 5.36
C HIS A 11 -33.32 12.41 6.46
N GLN A 12 -33.81 11.48 7.28
CA GLN A 12 -32.98 10.80 8.28
C GLN A 12 -31.92 9.90 7.62
N VAL A 13 -32.26 9.24 6.51
CA VAL A 13 -31.31 8.45 5.72
C VAL A 13 -30.24 9.36 5.10
N ASP A 14 -30.62 10.48 4.49
CA ASP A 14 -29.67 11.42 3.88
C ASP A 14 -28.69 11.97 4.92
N LYS A 15 -29.18 12.33 6.11
CA LYS A 15 -28.32 12.78 7.21
C LYS A 15 -27.32 11.70 7.64
N LEU A 16 -27.76 10.45 7.77
CA LEU A 16 -26.87 9.34 8.11
C LEU A 16 -25.82 9.09 7.02
N LEU A 17 -26.19 9.22 5.74
CA LEU A 17 -25.24 9.11 4.64
C LEU A 17 -24.19 10.23 4.68
N GLU A 18 -24.61 11.46 4.98
CA GLU A 18 -23.69 12.59 5.15
C GLU A 18 -22.74 12.36 6.32
N GLU A 19 -23.24 11.91 7.48
CA GLU A 19 -22.41 11.57 8.64
C GLU A 19 -21.41 10.44 8.31
N VAL A 20 -21.87 9.39 7.61
CA VAL A 20 -21.01 8.29 7.19
C VAL A 20 -19.89 8.78 6.25
N SER A 21 -20.20 9.70 5.34
CA SER A 21 -19.24 10.24 4.36
C SER A 21 -18.06 10.99 4.99
N GLN A 22 -18.22 11.46 6.24
CA GLN A 22 -17.18 12.21 6.96
C GLN A 22 -16.14 11.31 7.64
N TYR A 23 -16.43 10.02 7.83
CA TYR A 23 -15.48 9.13 8.50
C TYR A 23 -14.26 8.83 7.62
N CYS A 24 -13.13 8.61 8.29
CA CYS A 24 -11.90 8.14 7.68
C CYS A 24 -12.16 6.80 6.98
N ARG A 25 -11.87 6.75 5.69
CA ARG A 25 -12.04 5.59 4.83
C ARG A 25 -11.36 4.32 5.33
N LEU A 26 -10.24 4.46 6.05
CA LEU A 26 -9.42 3.33 6.50
C LEU A 26 -9.75 2.84 7.91
N CYS A 27 -10.00 3.74 8.86
CA CYS A 27 -10.21 3.36 10.26
C CYS A 27 -11.64 3.50 10.76
N LEU A 28 -12.50 4.25 10.06
CA LEU A 28 -13.89 4.54 10.46
C LEU A 28 -14.06 5.21 11.84
N VAL A 29 -12.97 5.64 12.49
CA VAL A 29 -12.99 6.26 13.83
C VAL A 29 -12.97 7.78 13.73
N ASN A 30 -11.96 8.32 13.04
CA ASN A 30 -11.72 9.76 12.96
C ASN A 30 -12.40 10.35 11.73
N LYS A 31 -12.63 11.67 11.71
CA LYS A 31 -13.04 12.35 10.47
C LYS A 31 -11.91 12.35 9.45
N GLY A 32 -12.24 12.05 8.20
CA GLY A 32 -11.31 12.14 7.09
C GLY A 32 -11.07 13.60 6.69
N LYS A 33 -9.83 13.91 6.27
CA LYS A 33 -9.40 15.25 5.88
C LYS A 33 -8.53 15.26 4.62
N VAL A 34 -7.93 14.12 4.28
CA VAL A 34 -7.00 13.97 3.16
C VAL A 34 -7.70 13.18 2.08
N ASP A 35 -7.78 13.72 0.86
CA ASP A 35 -8.42 13.06 -0.27
C ASP A 35 -7.62 11.82 -0.71
N ILE A 36 -8.29 10.68 -0.85
CA ILE A 36 -7.68 9.44 -1.35
C ILE A 36 -7.53 9.42 -2.87
N GLN A 37 -8.20 10.33 -3.59
CA GLN A 37 -8.19 10.40 -5.04
C GLN A 37 -7.06 11.26 -5.59
N ASN A 38 -6.25 11.90 -4.72
CA ASN A 38 -5.06 12.62 -5.17
C ASN A 38 -3.98 11.64 -5.67
N ASP A 39 -3.19 12.08 -6.65
CA ASP A 39 -2.23 11.22 -7.36
C ASP A 39 -1.19 10.58 -6.41
N GLU A 40 -0.75 11.32 -5.39
CA GLU A 40 0.22 10.85 -4.40
C GLU A 40 -0.32 9.66 -3.59
N MET A 41 -1.56 9.78 -3.09
CA MET A 41 -2.22 8.73 -2.32
C MET A 41 -2.58 7.54 -3.19
N VAL A 42 -3.03 7.77 -4.43
CA VAL A 42 -3.29 6.69 -5.39
C VAL A 42 -2.03 5.88 -5.66
N ALA A 43 -0.89 6.54 -5.89
CA ALA A 43 0.40 5.86 -6.09
C ALA A 43 0.80 5.03 -4.86
N LYS A 44 0.61 5.57 -3.65
CA LYS A 44 0.88 4.86 -2.39
C LYS A 44 0.00 3.62 -2.23
N PHE A 45 -1.30 3.73 -2.45
CA PHE A 45 -2.21 2.59 -2.36
C PHE A 45 -1.88 1.51 -3.38
N PHE A 46 -1.57 1.91 -4.61
CA PHE A 46 -1.12 0.97 -5.65
C PHE A 46 0.15 0.24 -5.24
N LYS A 47 1.18 0.98 -4.80
CA LYS A 47 2.47 0.39 -4.39
C LYS A 47 2.34 -0.57 -3.19
N LEU A 48 1.39 -0.29 -2.29
CA LEU A 48 1.12 -1.07 -1.09
C LEU A 48 0.08 -2.17 -1.29
N ASN A 49 -0.46 -2.35 -2.51
CA ASN A 49 -1.54 -3.30 -2.81
C ASN A 49 -2.78 -3.11 -1.91
N ILE A 50 -3.15 -1.86 -1.67
CA ILE A 50 -4.36 -1.50 -0.91
C ILE A 50 -5.48 -1.26 -1.91
N GLU A 51 -6.44 -2.19 -1.96
CA GLU A 51 -7.61 -2.08 -2.83
C GLU A 51 -8.71 -1.28 -2.15
N LEU A 52 -9.10 -0.16 -2.76
CA LEU A 52 -10.24 0.63 -2.33
C LEU A 52 -11.41 0.37 -3.26
N VAL A 53 -12.48 -0.23 -2.72
CA VAL A 53 -13.72 -0.45 -3.47
C VAL A 53 -14.25 0.89 -3.97
N SER A 54 -14.35 1.02 -5.29
CA SER A 54 -14.93 2.19 -5.94
C SER A 54 -16.44 2.16 -5.78
N SER A 55 -16.97 3.06 -4.95
CA SER A 55 -18.41 3.29 -4.83
C SER A 55 -18.65 4.75 -4.45
N TYR A 56 -19.62 5.36 -5.13
CA TYR A 56 -19.93 6.78 -5.00
C TYR A 56 -20.38 7.20 -3.60
N LYS A 57 -20.81 6.25 -2.75
CA LYS A 57 -21.28 6.52 -1.38
C LYS A 57 -20.24 6.25 -0.30
N LEU A 58 -19.05 5.79 -0.66
CA LEU A 58 -18.01 5.48 0.32
C LEU A 58 -17.15 6.71 0.62
N PRO A 59 -16.65 6.87 1.86
CA PRO A 59 -15.82 8.02 2.20
C PRO A 59 -14.61 8.14 1.28
N LYS A 60 -14.36 9.36 0.80
CA LYS A 60 -13.26 9.68 -0.10
C LYS A 60 -12.07 10.31 0.61
N THR A 61 -12.05 10.25 1.93
CA THR A 61 -10.99 10.89 2.71
C THR A 61 -10.46 9.98 3.81
N ILE A 62 -9.20 10.18 4.18
CA ILE A 62 -8.57 9.54 5.33
C ILE A 62 -8.16 10.57 6.38
N CYS A 63 -8.07 10.14 7.63
CA CYS A 63 -7.56 10.97 8.72
C CYS A 63 -6.02 11.03 8.69
N LYS A 64 -5.45 12.05 9.35
CA LYS A 64 -3.99 12.28 9.43
C LYS A 64 -3.22 11.11 10.04
N VAL A 65 -3.82 10.36 10.97
CA VAL A 65 -3.18 9.17 11.55
C VAL A 65 -3.03 8.07 10.50
N CYS A 66 -4.08 7.78 9.73
CA CYS A 66 -4.01 6.79 8.67
C CYS A 66 -3.10 7.23 7.53
N GLU A 67 -3.09 8.51 7.16
CA GLU A 67 -2.13 9.07 6.20
C GLU A 67 -0.68 8.84 6.67
N SER A 68 -0.36 9.15 7.93
CA SER A 68 0.96 8.92 8.50
C SER A 68 1.38 7.45 8.44
N ILE A 69 0.48 6.52 8.78
CA ILE A 69 0.75 5.08 8.73
C ILE A 69 1.06 4.64 7.29
N ILE A 70 0.27 5.11 6.32
CA ILE A 70 0.48 4.81 4.90
C ILE A 70 1.83 5.35 4.43
N ASN A 71 2.20 6.58 4.81
CA ASN A 71 3.47 7.18 4.45
C ASN A 71 4.65 6.37 4.99
N THR A 72 4.64 6.03 6.28
CA THR A 72 5.68 5.21 6.90
C THR A 72 5.79 3.84 6.22
N PHE A 73 4.66 3.20 5.93
CA PHE A 73 4.69 1.88 5.29
C PHE A 73 5.18 1.95 3.84
N TYR A 74 4.82 3.00 3.12
CA TYR A 74 5.31 3.26 1.77
C TYR A 74 6.82 3.44 1.74
N GLU A 75 7.37 4.31 2.58
CA GLU A 75 8.83 4.54 2.69
C GLU A 75 9.59 3.26 3.05
N HIS A 76 9.02 2.47 3.97
CA HIS A 76 9.58 1.17 4.33
C HIS A 76 9.57 0.20 3.14
N LYS A 77 8.45 0.14 2.39
CA LYS A 77 8.32 -0.71 1.20
C LYS A 77 9.30 -0.31 0.11
N GLU A 78 9.51 0.98 -0.14
CA GLU A 78 10.52 1.45 -1.10
C GLU A 78 11.94 1.02 -0.71
N THR A 79 12.26 1.14 0.58
CA THR A 79 13.56 0.73 1.11
C THR A 79 13.75 -0.78 1.00
N PHE A 80 12.72 -1.55 1.35
CA PHE A 80 12.70 -3.00 1.19
C PHE A 80 12.94 -3.41 -0.27
N ASP A 81 12.21 -2.84 -1.22
CA ASP A 81 12.34 -3.17 -2.65
C ASP A 81 13.74 -2.85 -3.18
N LYS A 82 14.32 -1.70 -2.81
CA LYS A 82 15.70 -1.32 -3.16
C LYS A 82 16.71 -2.34 -2.61
N ASN A 83 16.54 -2.78 -1.37
CA ASN A 83 17.43 -3.76 -0.74
C ASN A 83 17.33 -5.13 -1.39
N GLN A 84 16.12 -5.61 -1.70
CA GLN A 84 15.92 -6.87 -2.43
C GLN A 84 16.58 -6.85 -3.80
N TRP A 85 16.43 -5.74 -4.54
CA TRP A 85 17.09 -5.57 -5.84
C TRP A 85 18.62 -5.58 -5.72
N THR A 86 19.15 -4.95 -4.69
CA THR A 86 20.59 -4.93 -4.40
C THR A 86 21.11 -6.33 -4.10
N LEU A 87 20.43 -7.06 -3.22
CA LEU A 87 20.76 -8.44 -2.89
C LEU A 87 20.73 -9.35 -4.12
N PHE A 88 19.71 -9.21 -4.97
CA PHE A 88 19.60 -9.95 -6.23
C PHE A 88 20.82 -9.73 -7.14
N LYS A 89 21.24 -8.47 -7.35
CA LYS A 89 22.43 -8.13 -8.15
C LYS A 89 23.72 -8.69 -7.55
N MET A 90 23.87 -8.63 -6.23
CA MET A 90 25.02 -9.20 -5.53
C MET A 90 25.08 -10.72 -5.75
N MET A 91 23.96 -11.42 -5.62
CA MET A 91 23.87 -12.86 -5.84
C MET A 91 24.23 -13.25 -7.28
N GLN A 92 23.71 -12.55 -8.28
CA GLN A 92 24.09 -12.79 -9.68
C GLN A 92 25.59 -12.59 -9.92
N THR A 93 26.15 -11.51 -9.36
CA THR A 93 27.58 -11.21 -9.51
C THR A 93 28.45 -12.30 -8.89
N LEU A 94 28.10 -12.77 -7.69
CA LEU A 94 28.82 -13.84 -7.01
C LEU A 94 28.71 -15.17 -7.77
N GLN A 95 27.54 -15.48 -8.32
CA GLN A 95 27.32 -16.69 -9.12
C GLN A 95 28.17 -16.68 -10.39
N MET A 96 28.18 -15.58 -11.15
CA MET A 96 29.03 -15.44 -12.34
C MET A 96 30.52 -15.56 -11.99
N LYS A 97 30.96 -14.97 -10.87
CA LYS A 97 32.34 -15.11 -10.40
C LYS A 97 32.69 -16.56 -10.04
N LYS A 98 31.77 -17.27 -9.37
CA LYS A 98 31.94 -18.68 -9.02
C LYS A 98 32.11 -19.54 -10.28
N GLU A 99 31.26 -19.36 -11.28
CA GLU A 99 31.32 -20.10 -12.55
C GLU A 99 32.62 -19.81 -13.31
N ALA A 100 33.04 -18.54 -13.39
CA ALA A 100 34.30 -18.17 -14.02
C ALA A 100 35.54 -18.80 -13.34
N LEU A 101 35.52 -18.95 -12.00
CA LEU A 101 36.60 -19.60 -11.25
C LEU A 101 36.62 -21.12 -11.46
N LEU A 102 35.46 -21.77 -11.61
CA LEU A 102 35.38 -23.21 -11.90
C LEU A 102 35.94 -23.54 -13.29
N ILE A 103 35.68 -22.70 -14.29
CA ILE A 103 36.25 -22.89 -15.64
C ILE A 103 37.78 -22.77 -15.61
N LYS A 104 38.32 -21.79 -14.87
CA LYS A 104 39.78 -21.58 -14.76
C LYS A 104 40.50 -22.73 -14.06
N THR A 105 39.88 -23.33 -13.05
CA THR A 105 40.48 -24.43 -12.27
C THR A 105 40.47 -25.76 -13.03
N ASN A 106 39.40 -26.06 -13.76
CA ASN A 106 39.31 -27.30 -14.56
C ASN A 106 40.13 -27.26 -15.86
N GLY A 107 40.47 -26.07 -16.38
CA GLY A 107 41.32 -25.92 -17.57
C GLY A 107 42.83 -26.12 -17.32
N HIS A 108 43.27 -26.25 -16.07
CA HIS A 108 44.70 -26.43 -15.71
C HIS A 108 45.09 -27.87 -15.39
N SER A 109 44.16 -28.83 -15.44
CA SER A 109 44.43 -30.24 -15.09
C SER A 109 44.77 -31.16 -16.28
N SER A 110 45.10 -30.58 -17.44
CA SER A 110 45.54 -31.32 -18.64
C SER A 110 46.97 -30.91 -19.02
N LYS A 111 47.96 -31.46 -18.33
CA LYS A 111 49.35 -31.56 -18.80
C LYS A 111 49.92 -32.91 -18.39
#